data_AF-A0A8B6E8U4-F1
#
_entry.id   AF-A0A8B6E8U4-F1
#
_cell.length_a   1.000
_cell.length_b   1.000
_cell.length_c   1.000
_cell.angle_alpha   90.00
_cell.angle_beta   90.00
_cell.angle_gamma   90.00
#
_symmetry.space_group_name_H-M   'P 1'
#
loop_
_entity.id
_entity.type
_entity.pdbx_description
1 polymer ?
#
loop_
_entity_poly.entity_id
_entity_poly.type
_entity_poly.pdbx_seq_one_letter_code
_entity_poly.pdbx_strand_id
1 'polypeptide(L)'
;MKDMSYILLCINAILVALMAMYVYENERRMRELSTGTVNFRKRTQCVKIRKEEIEIRKAIQEEKDYISKLQVSKQAADKTPVEGYGMSYRYFDEMAQTYCSSQLQASAFVFAIRRDCGGIAPTCNDICKDAKDDMLNAIGQQRKDVACFNAINIRKDHAKLQLNPNHSQPDAGKISMITYGYGVGGCTWQPNHCGPNYCCCKAFNN
;
A
#
# COMPACT_ATOMS: atom_id res chain seq x y z
N MET A 1 -82.38 49.75 41.34
CA MET A 1 -81.23 49.95 40.41
C MET A 1 -79.92 49.29 40.86
N LYS A 2 -79.79 48.75 42.08
CA LYS A 2 -78.55 48.07 42.52
C LYS A 2 -78.43 46.59 42.08
N ASP A 3 -79.55 45.92 41.80
CA ASP A 3 -79.53 44.48 41.46
C ASP A 3 -79.08 44.17 40.01
N MET A 4 -79.29 45.08 39.05
CA MET A 4 -78.81 44.89 37.68
C MET A 4 -77.27 44.96 37.55
N SER A 5 -76.60 45.68 38.46
CA SER A 5 -75.14 45.77 38.45
C SER A 5 -74.48 44.44 38.84
N TYR A 6 -75.13 43.66 39.70
CA TYR A 6 -74.60 42.37 40.15
C TYR A 6 -74.69 41.31 39.05
N ILE A 7 -75.81 41.29 38.31
CA ILE A 7 -76.00 40.36 37.18
C ILE A 7 -74.94 40.61 36.09
N LEU A 8 -74.67 41.88 35.76
CA LEU A 8 -73.67 42.23 34.74
C LEU A 8 -72.24 41.86 35.18
N LEU A 9 -71.91 42.04 36.47
CA LEU A 9 -70.64 41.60 37.04
C LEU A 9 -70.48 40.07 37.00
N CYS A 10 -71.54 39.32 37.32
CA CYS A 10 -71.53 37.86 37.24
C CYS A 10 -71.36 37.36 35.79
N ILE A 11 -72.04 37.96 34.81
CA ILE A 11 -71.90 37.59 33.40
C ILE A 11 -70.47 37.84 32.91
N ASN A 12 -69.90 39.00 33.23
CA ASN A 12 -68.52 39.31 32.85
C ASN A 12 -67.51 38.38 33.52
N ALA A 13 -67.70 38.05 34.80
CA ALA A 13 -66.83 37.10 35.50
C ALA A 13 -66.89 35.69 34.87
N ILE A 14 -68.08 35.23 34.47
CA ILE A 14 -68.26 33.93 33.79
C ILE A 14 -67.59 33.94 32.42
N LEU A 15 -67.74 35.02 31.63
CA LEU A 15 -67.10 35.14 30.32
C LEU A 15 -65.58 35.14 30.42
N VAL A 16 -65.01 35.86 31.39
CA VAL A 16 -63.56 35.87 31.62
C VAL A 16 -63.07 34.49 32.05
N ALA A 17 -63.80 33.78 32.92
CA ALA A 17 -63.45 32.42 33.33
C ALA A 17 -63.50 31.42 32.16
N LEU A 18 -64.51 31.51 31.29
CA LEU A 18 -64.63 30.65 30.11
C LEU A 18 -63.50 30.92 29.10
N MET A 19 -63.16 32.19 28.85
CA MET A 19 -62.05 32.56 27.97
C MET A 19 -60.71 32.09 28.55
N ALA A 20 -60.50 32.21 29.87
CA ALA A 20 -59.30 31.72 30.53
C ALA A 20 -59.16 30.19 30.43
N MET A 21 -60.25 29.44 30.63
CA MET A 21 -60.25 27.99 30.46
C MET A 21 -59.99 27.57 29.00
N TYR A 22 -60.61 28.27 28.04
CA TYR A 22 -60.39 28.00 26.61
C TYR A 22 -58.93 28.21 26.19
N VAL A 23 -58.31 29.30 26.65
CA VAL A 23 -56.88 29.58 26.38
C VAL A 23 -55.99 28.53 27.05
N TYR A 24 -56.27 28.18 28.31
CA TYR A 24 -55.50 27.17 29.04
C TYR A 24 -55.54 25.79 28.37
N GLU A 25 -56.73 25.36 27.93
CA GLU A 25 -56.91 24.06 27.30
C GLU A 25 -56.27 23.99 25.91
N ASN A 26 -56.33 25.07 25.13
CA ASN A 26 -55.62 25.16 23.85
C ASN A 26 -54.09 25.16 24.02
N GLU A 27 -53.55 25.89 24.99
CA GLU A 27 -52.11 25.84 25.28
C GLU A 27 -51.66 24.43 25.69
N ARG A 28 -52.43 23.76 26.55
CA ARG A 28 -52.15 22.39 26.97
C ARG A 28 -52.12 21.44 25.78
N ARG A 29 -53.12 21.52 24.91
CA ARG A 29 -53.22 20.66 23.71
C ARG A 29 -52.08 20.92 22.71
N MET A 30 -51.65 22.17 22.57
CA MET A 30 -50.49 22.54 21.74
C MET A 30 -49.16 22.00 22.32
N ARG A 31 -48.98 21.98 23.64
CA ARG A 31 -47.80 21.38 24.29
C ARG A 31 -47.75 19.86 24.11
N GLU A 32 -48.88 19.17 24.18
CA GLU A 32 -48.97 17.72 23.96
C GLU A 32 -48.65 17.33 22.50
N LEU A 33 -49.12 18.10 21.52
CA LEU A 33 -48.78 17.88 20.09
C LEU A 33 -47.31 18.18 19.77
N SER A 34 -46.75 19.24 20.37
CA SER A 34 -45.33 19.60 20.21
C SER A 34 -44.39 18.53 20.79
N THR A 35 -44.70 18.00 21.97
CA THR A 35 -43.89 16.95 22.59
C THR A 35 -43.99 15.61 21.83
N GLY A 36 -45.17 15.26 21.31
CA GLY A 36 -45.37 14.08 20.47
C GLY A 36 -44.55 14.10 19.16
N THR A 37 -44.53 15.24 18.47
CA THR A 37 -43.80 15.41 17.20
C THR A 37 -42.29 15.40 17.39
N VAL A 38 -41.76 16.02 18.44
CA VAL A 38 -40.32 15.98 18.78
C VAL A 38 -39.87 14.55 19.10
N ASN A 39 -40.68 13.80 19.87
CA ASN A 39 -40.35 12.41 20.22
C ASN A 39 -40.40 11.48 19.00
N PHE A 40 -41.36 11.68 18.09
CA PHE A 40 -41.44 10.90 16.85
C PHE A 40 -40.23 11.16 15.93
N ARG A 41 -39.81 12.42 15.78
CA ARG A 41 -38.63 12.81 14.98
C ARG A 41 -37.34 12.22 15.55
N LYS A 42 -37.16 12.25 16.88
CA LYS A 42 -36.02 11.62 17.56
C LYS A 42 -35.98 10.11 17.35
N ARG A 43 -37.13 9.42 17.43
CA ARG A 43 -37.22 7.98 17.18
C ARG A 43 -36.87 7.62 15.73
N THR A 44 -37.40 8.35 14.75
CA THR A 44 -37.08 8.10 13.32
C THR A 44 -35.61 8.35 13.00
N GLN A 45 -35.00 9.39 13.58
CA GLN A 45 -33.57 9.65 13.39
C GLN A 45 -32.69 8.57 14.04
N CYS A 46 -33.05 8.10 15.24
CA CYS A 46 -32.34 7.01 15.92
C CYS A 46 -32.41 5.68 15.13
N VAL A 47 -33.56 5.38 14.51
CA VAL A 47 -33.71 4.18 13.65
C VAL A 47 -32.85 4.28 12.39
N LYS A 48 -32.75 5.46 11.76
CA LYS A 48 -31.87 5.67 10.60
C LYS A 48 -30.40 5.45 10.94
N ILE A 49 -29.92 6.05 12.04
CA ILE A 49 -28.53 5.90 12.50
C ILE A 49 -28.20 4.44 12.79
N ARG A 50 -29.07 3.71 13.51
CA ARG A 50 -28.85 2.28 13.79
C ARG A 50 -28.78 1.42 12.52
N LYS A 51 -29.54 1.76 11.49
CA LYS A 51 -29.51 1.01 10.22
C LYS A 51 -28.17 1.19 9.50
N GLU A 52 -27.67 2.42 9.45
CA GLU A 52 -26.35 2.75 8.87
C GLU A 52 -25.22 2.07 9.66
N GLU A 53 -25.27 2.06 11.00
CA GLU A 53 -24.28 1.36 11.83
C GLU A 53 -24.24 -0.15 11.56
N ILE A 54 -25.38 -0.78 11.32
CA ILE A 54 -25.46 -2.21 10.99
C ILE A 54 -24.83 -2.48 9.61
N GLU A 55 -25.06 -1.62 8.63
CA GLU A 55 -24.48 -1.75 7.29
C GLU A 55 -22.95 -1.57 7.32
N ILE A 56 -22.45 -0.58 8.07
CA ILE A 56 -21.01 -0.38 8.27
C ILE A 56 -20.36 -1.58 8.96
N ARG A 57 -21.00 -2.14 10.00
CA ARG A 57 -20.47 -3.33 10.69
C ARG A 57 -20.40 -4.56 9.79
N LYS A 58 -21.36 -4.74 8.89
CA LYS A 58 -21.33 -5.83 7.90
C LYS A 58 -20.16 -5.66 6.93
N ALA A 59 -19.95 -4.46 6.39
CA ALA A 59 -18.83 -4.18 5.49
C ALA A 59 -17.46 -4.42 6.16
N ILE A 60 -17.30 -4.00 7.41
CA ILE A 60 -16.07 -4.25 8.19
C ILE A 60 -15.85 -5.75 8.41
N GLN A 61 -16.92 -6.53 8.63
CA GLN A 61 -16.80 -7.97 8.82
C GLN A 61 -16.37 -8.68 7.53
N GLU A 62 -16.93 -8.29 6.39
CA GLU A 62 -16.55 -8.84 5.08
C GLU A 62 -15.08 -8.56 4.74
N GLU A 63 -14.59 -7.36 5.04
CA GLU A 63 -13.18 -6.99 4.84
C GLU A 63 -12.25 -7.79 5.75
N LYS A 64 -12.63 -7.97 7.03
CA LYS A 64 -11.88 -8.82 7.97
C LYS A 64 -11.82 -10.27 7.50
N ASP A 65 -12.91 -10.81 6.98
CA ASP A 65 -12.96 -12.18 6.46
C ASP A 65 -12.06 -12.32 5.22
N TYR A 66 -11.99 -11.30 4.36
CA TYR A 66 -11.08 -11.27 3.22
C TYR A 66 -9.60 -11.21 3.65
N ILE A 67 -9.26 -10.34 4.59
CA ILE A 67 -7.89 -10.21 5.13
C ILE A 67 -7.46 -11.52 5.81
N SER A 68 -8.34 -12.16 6.58
CA SER A 68 -8.08 -13.45 7.22
C SER A 68 -7.76 -14.54 6.20
N LYS A 69 -8.53 -14.62 5.10
CA LYS A 69 -8.25 -15.56 3.99
C LYS A 69 -6.89 -15.32 3.33
N LEU A 70 -6.47 -14.05 3.16
CA LEU A 70 -5.15 -13.69 2.64
C LEU A 70 -4.00 -14.05 3.61
N GLN A 71 -4.23 -14.01 4.92
CA GLN A 71 -3.23 -14.41 5.90
C GLN A 71 -3.06 -15.93 5.94
N VAL A 72 -4.15 -16.69 5.84
CA VAL A 72 -4.11 -18.16 5.77
C VAL A 72 -3.41 -18.64 4.50
N SER A 73 -3.62 -17.99 3.34
CA SER A 73 -2.90 -18.33 2.11
C SER A 73 -1.39 -18.02 2.20
N LYS A 74 -1.00 -16.93 2.86
CA LYS A 74 0.41 -16.62 3.13
C LYS A 74 1.07 -17.62 4.09
N GLN A 75 0.37 -18.08 5.12
CA GLN A 75 0.89 -19.09 6.06
C GLN A 75 0.91 -20.50 5.47
N ALA A 76 0.03 -20.82 4.52
CA ALA A 76 0.09 -22.08 3.77
C ALA A 76 1.29 -22.13 2.81
N ALA A 77 1.79 -20.98 2.34
CA ALA A 77 3.03 -20.88 1.58
C ALA A 77 4.31 -21.00 2.44
N ASP A 78 4.19 -20.99 3.78
CA ASP A 78 5.30 -20.96 4.74
C ASP A 78 5.48 -22.28 5.52
N LYS A 79 4.82 -23.36 5.08
CA LYS A 79 4.89 -24.71 5.71
C LYS A 79 5.65 -25.75 4.89
N THR A 80 6.54 -25.32 4.00
CA THR A 80 7.68 -26.17 3.61
C THR A 80 8.80 -25.96 4.63
N PRO A 81 9.51 -27.00 5.07
CA PRO A 81 10.59 -26.85 6.04
C PRO A 81 11.61 -25.84 5.50
N VAL A 82 11.83 -24.75 6.23
CA VAL A 82 12.79 -23.71 5.87
C VAL A 82 14.21 -24.24 6.13
N GLU A 83 14.71 -25.05 5.19
CA GLU A 83 16.14 -25.09 4.89
C GLU A 83 16.50 -23.80 4.11
N GLY A 84 16.96 -22.77 4.82
CA GLY A 84 17.99 -21.84 4.34
C GLY A 84 17.86 -21.17 2.95
N TYR A 85 16.67 -20.84 2.44
CA TYR A 85 16.52 -20.24 1.09
C TYR A 85 15.68 -18.95 1.07
N GLY A 86 16.20 -17.87 1.68
CA GLY A 86 15.69 -16.50 1.51
C GLY A 86 16.77 -15.46 1.17
N MET A 87 18.04 -15.74 1.48
CA MET A 87 19.16 -14.79 1.29
C MET A 87 19.88 -14.92 -0.07
N SER A 88 19.63 -16.00 -0.83
CA SER A 88 20.40 -16.30 -2.05
C SER A 88 20.14 -15.29 -3.19
N TYR A 89 18.92 -14.76 -3.30
CA TYR A 89 18.58 -13.83 -4.40
C TYR A 89 19.23 -12.46 -4.20
N ARG A 90 19.17 -11.88 -2.99
CA ARG A 90 19.80 -10.58 -2.68
C ARG A 90 21.31 -10.64 -2.88
N TYR A 91 21.94 -11.75 -2.51
CA TYR A 91 23.39 -11.91 -2.64
C TYR A 91 23.90 -11.70 -4.07
N PHE A 92 23.22 -12.26 -5.08
CA PHE A 92 23.64 -12.05 -6.48
C PHE A 92 23.34 -10.64 -6.99
N ASP A 93 22.24 -10.01 -6.53
CA ASP A 93 21.92 -8.63 -6.88
C ASP A 93 22.96 -7.66 -6.31
N GLU A 94 23.31 -7.84 -5.04
CA GLU A 94 24.32 -7.06 -4.34
C GLU A 94 25.70 -7.21 -5.01
N MET A 95 26.03 -8.42 -5.45
CA MET A 95 27.26 -8.69 -6.19
C MET A 95 27.27 -8.01 -7.57
N ALA A 96 26.17 -8.13 -8.32
CA ALA A 96 26.03 -7.46 -9.60
C ALA A 96 26.13 -5.94 -9.45
N GLN A 97 25.45 -5.39 -8.44
CA GLN A 97 25.50 -3.96 -8.12
C GLN A 97 26.92 -3.52 -7.77
N THR A 98 27.63 -4.27 -6.93
CA THR A 98 29.02 -3.98 -6.55
C THR A 98 29.94 -4.01 -7.76
N TYR A 99 29.84 -5.05 -8.59
CA TYR A 99 30.59 -5.14 -9.84
C TYR A 99 30.30 -3.94 -10.74
N CYS A 100 29.04 -3.66 -11.06
CA CYS A 100 28.69 -2.55 -11.95
C CYS A 100 29.22 -1.21 -11.42
N SER A 101 29.09 -0.94 -10.13
CA SER A 101 29.62 0.26 -9.50
C SER A 101 31.14 0.37 -9.66
N SER A 102 31.88 -0.73 -9.49
CA SER A 102 33.34 -0.77 -9.64
C SER A 102 33.83 -0.57 -11.08
N GLN A 103 33.00 -0.87 -12.08
CA GLN A 103 33.38 -0.79 -13.49
C GLN A 103 33.14 0.61 -14.09
N LEU A 104 32.55 1.51 -13.32
CA LEU A 104 32.20 2.83 -13.79
C LEU A 104 33.46 3.72 -13.87
N GLN A 105 33.73 4.28 -15.05
CA GLN A 105 34.89 5.15 -15.28
C GLN A 105 34.61 6.64 -15.03
N ALA A 106 33.35 7.07 -15.00
CA ALA A 106 32.95 8.46 -14.87
C ALA A 106 31.75 8.60 -13.93
N SER A 107 31.65 9.71 -13.20
CA SER A 107 30.59 9.96 -12.22
C SER A 107 29.18 9.79 -12.82
N ALA A 108 28.43 8.81 -12.31
CA ALA A 108 27.05 8.51 -12.67
C ALA A 108 26.39 7.69 -11.56
N PHE A 109 25.06 7.66 -11.53
CA PHE A 109 24.34 6.68 -10.70
C PHE A 109 24.31 5.34 -11.42
N VAL A 110 24.58 4.24 -10.71
CA VAL A 110 24.71 2.91 -11.29
C VAL A 110 23.63 1.98 -10.76
N PHE A 111 23.08 1.18 -11.67
CA PHE A 111 22.07 0.18 -11.39
C PHE A 111 22.47 -1.14 -12.03
N ALA A 112 22.41 -2.22 -11.27
CA ALA A 112 22.47 -3.56 -11.81
C ALA A 112 21.04 -4.08 -12.02
N ILE A 113 20.69 -4.43 -13.26
CA ILE A 113 19.36 -4.93 -13.61
C ILE A 113 19.47 -6.38 -14.03
N ARG A 114 18.67 -7.26 -13.44
CA ARG A 114 18.58 -8.67 -13.83
C ARG A 114 18.11 -8.78 -15.27
N ARG A 115 18.77 -9.64 -16.04
CA ARG A 115 18.36 -10.01 -17.40
C ARG A 115 17.74 -11.38 -17.40
N ASP A 116 16.53 -11.49 -17.94
CA ASP A 116 15.92 -12.79 -18.21
C ASP A 116 16.64 -13.48 -19.38
N CYS A 117 16.91 -14.76 -19.21
CA CYS A 117 17.62 -15.61 -20.16
C CYS A 117 16.70 -16.59 -20.90
N GLY A 118 15.38 -16.50 -20.73
CA GLY A 118 14.42 -17.32 -21.47
C GLY A 118 14.16 -16.81 -22.89
N GLY A 119 14.13 -17.71 -23.88
CA GLY A 119 13.66 -17.40 -25.24
C GLY A 119 14.50 -16.33 -25.98
N ILE A 120 13.81 -15.36 -26.59
CA ILE A 120 14.46 -14.18 -27.20
C ILE A 120 14.73 -13.16 -26.09
N ALA A 121 15.89 -13.29 -25.45
CA ALA A 121 16.28 -12.40 -24.37
C ALA A 121 16.63 -10.99 -24.91
N PRO A 122 16.04 -9.90 -24.36
CA PRO A 122 16.35 -8.53 -24.78
C PRO A 122 17.83 -8.20 -24.54
N THR A 123 18.38 -7.23 -25.26
CA THR A 123 19.76 -6.80 -24.98
C THR A 123 19.82 -5.99 -23.70
N CYS A 124 21.02 -5.86 -23.11
CA CYS A 124 21.18 -4.98 -21.96
C CYS A 124 20.95 -3.50 -22.31
N ASN A 125 21.17 -3.09 -23.56
CA ASN A 125 20.75 -1.78 -24.04
C ASN A 125 19.24 -1.59 -23.95
N ASP A 126 18.46 -2.58 -24.39
CA ASP A 126 17.00 -2.53 -24.34
C ASP A 126 16.53 -2.51 -22.88
N ILE A 127 17.09 -3.39 -22.04
CA ILE A 127 16.78 -3.44 -20.60
C ILE A 127 17.05 -2.10 -19.91
N CYS A 128 18.19 -1.46 -20.14
CA CYS A 128 18.48 -0.17 -19.52
C CYS A 128 17.57 0.94 -20.05
N LYS A 129 17.17 0.90 -21.32
CA LYS A 129 16.24 1.87 -21.91
C LYS A 129 14.83 1.69 -21.38
N ASP A 130 14.35 0.46 -21.29
CA ASP A 130 13.03 0.13 -20.78
C ASP A 130 12.90 0.51 -19.30
N ALA A 131 13.99 0.38 -18.53
CA ALA A 131 14.06 0.78 -17.13
C ALA A 131 14.34 2.28 -16.89
N LYS A 132 14.35 3.11 -17.94
CA LYS A 132 14.74 4.53 -17.85
C LYS A 132 13.96 5.29 -16.79
N ASP A 133 12.63 5.24 -16.85
CA ASP A 133 11.79 6.04 -15.97
C ASP A 133 11.94 5.61 -14.51
N ASP A 134 12.03 4.30 -14.24
CA ASP A 134 12.26 3.76 -12.89
C ASP A 134 13.62 4.19 -12.33
N MET A 135 14.68 4.10 -13.13
CA MET A 135 16.02 4.53 -12.74
C MET A 135 16.05 6.03 -12.42
N LEU A 136 15.44 6.87 -13.27
CA LEU A 136 15.43 8.32 -13.07
C LEU A 136 14.56 8.71 -11.86
N ASN A 137 13.43 8.03 -11.64
CA ASN A 137 12.58 8.23 -10.46
C ASN A 137 13.32 7.86 -9.17
N ALA A 138 14.07 6.75 -9.16
CA ALA A 138 14.82 6.29 -7.99
C ALA A 138 15.87 7.29 -7.49
N ILE A 139 16.39 8.14 -8.38
CA ILE A 139 17.35 9.21 -8.04
C ILE A 139 16.71 10.60 -7.99
N GLY A 140 15.38 10.68 -7.95
CA GLY A 140 14.67 11.96 -7.90
C GLY A 140 14.95 12.85 -9.11
N GLN A 141 15.05 12.26 -10.30
CA GLN A 141 15.24 12.96 -11.58
C GLN A 141 16.54 13.81 -11.63
N GLN A 142 17.56 13.46 -10.84
CA GLN A 142 18.87 14.15 -10.81
C GLN A 142 19.69 14.01 -12.10
N ARG A 143 19.26 13.14 -13.03
CA ARG A 143 19.89 12.87 -14.32
C ARG A 143 18.81 12.84 -15.40
N LYS A 144 19.22 12.89 -16.67
CA LYS A 144 18.29 12.99 -17.81
C LYS A 144 18.28 11.78 -18.73
N ASP A 145 19.36 11.00 -18.69
CA ASP A 145 19.49 9.87 -19.60
C ASP A 145 20.09 8.63 -18.94
N VAL A 146 19.87 7.49 -19.59
CA VAL A 146 20.35 6.19 -19.13
C VAL A 146 21.01 5.43 -20.27
N ALA A 147 22.04 4.65 -19.93
CA ALA A 147 22.71 3.79 -20.90
C ALA A 147 23.27 2.54 -20.23
N CYS A 148 23.35 1.46 -20.99
CA CYS A 148 24.20 0.34 -20.62
C CYS A 148 25.67 0.74 -20.81
N PHE A 149 26.54 0.33 -19.88
CA PHE A 149 27.98 0.54 -20.00
C PHE A 149 28.81 -0.72 -19.72
N ASN A 150 28.21 -1.76 -19.15
CA ASN A 150 28.86 -3.05 -18.92
C ASN A 150 27.78 -4.14 -18.73
N ALA A 151 28.18 -5.41 -18.71
CA ALA A 151 27.31 -6.51 -18.34
C ALA A 151 28.11 -7.65 -17.70
N ILE A 152 27.45 -8.48 -16.89
CA ILE A 152 28.10 -9.58 -16.16
C ILE A 152 27.24 -10.84 -16.21
N ASN A 153 27.88 -12.00 -16.27
CA ASN A 153 27.29 -13.28 -15.93
C ASN A 153 27.77 -13.72 -14.55
N ILE A 154 26.83 -13.99 -13.64
CA ILE A 154 27.06 -14.53 -12.31
C ILE A 154 26.55 -15.98 -12.28
N ARG A 155 27.45 -16.95 -12.06
CA ARG A 155 27.11 -18.38 -12.03
C ARG A 155 26.52 -18.80 -10.68
N LYS A 156 25.28 -19.29 -10.72
CA LYS A 156 24.53 -19.69 -9.53
C LYS A 156 24.90 -21.08 -9.00
N ASP A 157 25.59 -21.89 -9.80
CA ASP A 157 25.89 -23.31 -9.60
C ASP A 157 27.30 -23.57 -9.01
N HIS A 158 27.80 -22.68 -8.16
CA HIS A 158 29.12 -22.84 -7.54
C HIS A 158 29.04 -23.38 -6.10
N ALA A 159 30.13 -23.98 -5.63
CA ALA A 159 30.25 -24.41 -4.24
C ALA A 159 30.18 -23.20 -3.31
N LYS A 160 29.16 -23.16 -2.43
CA LYS A 160 29.05 -22.13 -1.41
C LYS A 160 30.18 -22.32 -0.40
N LEU A 161 30.93 -21.26 -0.13
CA LEU A 161 31.88 -21.23 0.97
C LEU A 161 31.10 -21.50 2.28
N GLN A 162 31.59 -22.43 3.08
CA GLN A 162 30.94 -22.89 4.30
C GLN A 162 31.23 -21.96 5.48
N LEU A 163 30.17 -21.44 6.08
CA LEU A 163 30.25 -20.93 7.44
C LEU A 163 30.57 -22.11 8.37
N ASN A 164 31.82 -22.21 8.82
CA ASN A 164 32.20 -23.11 9.92
C ASN A 164 32.59 -22.26 11.14
N PRO A 165 31.74 -22.27 12.19
CA PRO A 165 31.92 -21.43 13.37
C PRO A 165 33.08 -21.89 14.28
N ASN A 166 33.68 -23.04 14.01
CA ASN A 166 34.73 -23.64 14.83
C ASN A 166 36.14 -23.47 14.24
N HIS A 167 36.27 -22.75 13.13
CA HIS A 167 37.54 -22.45 12.51
C HIS A 167 37.59 -20.95 12.18
N SER A 168 38.73 -20.29 12.40
CA SER A 168 38.84 -18.85 12.15
C SER A 168 38.66 -18.49 10.68
N GLN A 169 39.01 -19.40 9.76
CA GLN A 169 38.87 -19.23 8.32
C GLN A 169 38.63 -20.57 7.59
N PRO A 170 37.44 -21.16 7.67
CA PRO A 170 37.17 -22.52 7.19
C PRO A 170 37.27 -22.72 5.67
N ASP A 171 37.26 -21.63 4.90
CA ASP A 171 37.39 -21.65 3.45
C ASP A 171 38.52 -20.77 2.92
N ALA A 172 39.50 -20.44 3.76
CA ALA A 172 40.70 -19.76 3.27
C ALA A 172 41.33 -20.56 2.13
N GLY A 173 41.62 -19.88 1.02
CA GLY A 173 42.21 -20.49 -0.18
C GLY A 173 41.23 -21.27 -1.07
N LYS A 174 39.94 -21.37 -0.73
CA LYS A 174 38.94 -21.98 -1.61
C LYS A 174 38.44 -20.98 -2.64
N ILE A 175 38.16 -21.49 -3.84
CA ILE A 175 37.64 -20.70 -4.96
C ILE A 175 36.18 -20.35 -4.68
N SER A 176 35.85 -19.07 -4.80
CA SER A 176 34.49 -18.56 -4.66
C SER A 176 33.70 -18.69 -5.97
N MET A 177 32.64 -17.91 -6.11
CA MET A 177 31.80 -17.88 -7.29
C MET A 177 32.54 -17.47 -8.56
N ILE A 178 32.15 -18.09 -9.66
CA ILE A 178 32.60 -17.73 -11.00
C ILE A 178 31.73 -16.57 -11.51
N THR A 179 32.39 -15.48 -11.90
CA THR A 179 31.76 -14.37 -12.61
C THR A 179 32.50 -14.11 -13.92
N TYR A 180 31.78 -13.64 -14.94
CA TYR A 180 32.34 -13.30 -16.24
C TYR A 180 31.86 -11.91 -16.66
N GLY A 181 32.80 -10.96 -16.77
CA GLY A 181 32.53 -9.60 -17.23
C GLY A 181 32.58 -9.51 -18.75
N TYR A 182 31.51 -8.98 -19.36
CA TYR A 182 31.43 -8.80 -20.81
C TYR A 182 31.95 -7.44 -21.30
N GLY A 183 32.17 -6.49 -20.38
CA GLY A 183 32.49 -5.12 -20.75
C GLY A 183 31.34 -4.47 -21.55
N VAL A 184 31.68 -3.45 -22.33
CA VAL A 184 30.72 -2.73 -23.19
C VAL A 184 30.10 -3.67 -24.24
N GLY A 185 30.83 -4.68 -24.71
CA GLY A 185 30.30 -5.67 -25.67
C GLY A 185 29.12 -6.49 -25.13
N GLY A 186 28.97 -6.56 -23.80
CA GLY A 186 27.81 -7.18 -23.16
C GLY A 186 26.50 -6.42 -23.38
N CYS A 187 26.56 -5.12 -23.66
CA CYS A 187 25.38 -4.28 -23.84
C CYS A 187 24.55 -4.66 -25.06
N THR A 188 25.20 -5.18 -26.11
CA THR A 188 24.57 -5.59 -27.38
C THR A 188 24.54 -7.12 -27.55
N TRP A 189 24.80 -7.88 -26.48
CA TRP A 189 24.96 -9.33 -26.57
C TRP A 189 23.63 -10.05 -26.89
N GLN A 190 23.53 -10.62 -28.11
CA GLN A 190 22.36 -11.34 -28.62
C GLN A 190 22.63 -12.78 -29.10
N PRO A 191 22.84 -13.77 -28.21
CA PRO A 191 22.90 -15.17 -28.61
C PRO A 191 21.83 -16.05 -27.97
N ASN A 192 21.69 -17.20 -28.59
CA ASN A 192 21.00 -18.43 -28.24
C ASN A 192 21.43 -19.10 -26.91
N HIS A 193 22.19 -18.40 -26.05
CA HIS A 193 22.65 -18.87 -24.73
C HIS A 193 22.45 -17.77 -23.68
N CYS A 194 22.32 -18.15 -22.40
CA CYS A 194 22.26 -17.20 -21.28
C CYS A 194 23.63 -16.52 -21.10
N GLY A 195 23.82 -15.43 -21.85
CA GLY A 195 24.98 -14.55 -21.81
C GLY A 195 25.10 -13.76 -20.50
N PRO A 196 25.29 -12.44 -20.51
CA PRO A 196 25.15 -11.67 -19.28
C PRO A 196 23.75 -11.88 -18.72
N ASN A 197 23.67 -12.19 -17.43
CA ASN A 197 22.42 -12.32 -16.67
C ASN A 197 22.16 -11.11 -15.76
N TYR A 198 23.07 -10.13 -15.77
CA TYR A 198 22.86 -8.78 -15.25
C TYR A 198 23.43 -7.73 -16.21
N CYS A 199 22.73 -6.61 -16.28
CA CYS A 199 23.09 -5.44 -17.07
C CYS A 199 23.55 -4.31 -16.14
N CYS A 200 24.67 -3.67 -16.48
CA CYS A 200 25.15 -2.49 -15.76
C CYS A 200 24.66 -1.24 -16.49
N CYS A 201 23.66 -0.58 -15.89
CA CYS A 201 23.05 0.63 -16.39
C CYS A 201 23.57 1.83 -15.59
N LYS A 202 23.82 2.95 -16.27
CA LYS A 202 24.17 4.23 -15.64
C LYS A 202 23.13 5.29 -15.98
N ALA A 203 22.81 6.15 -15.01
CA ALA A 203 22.07 7.38 -15.23
C ALA A 203 23.03 8.58 -15.20
N PHE A 204 23.00 9.41 -16.24
CA PHE A 204 23.99 10.45 -16.50
C PHE A 204 23.35 11.72 -17.11
N ASN A 205 24.14 12.79 -17.17
CA ASN A 205 23.83 13.99 -17.94
C ASN A 205 24.66 13.92 -19.22
N ASN A 206 24.01 14.07 -20.37
CA ASN A 206 24.68 14.19 -21.67
C ASN A 206 25.62 15.40 -21.69
#